data_AF-A0A174J608-F1
#
_entry.id   AF-A0A174J608-F1
#
_cell.length_a   1.000
_cell.length_b   1.000
_cell.length_c   1.000
_cell.angle_alpha   90.00
_cell.angle_beta   90.00
_cell.angle_gamma   90.00
#
_symmetry.space_group_name_H-M   'P 1'
#
loop_
_entity.id
_entity.type
_entity.pdbx_description
1 polymer ?
#
loop_
_entity_poly.entity_id
_entity_poly.type
_entity_poly.pdbx_seq_one_letter_code
_entity_poly.pdbx_strand_id
1 'polypeptide(L)'
;MTLFQHDVIIPDSLTFLLRERELKVSRQDIERFSGKINIRNLTDSTLILSESPTMGNMSYAVVNGTDTLTLILRDSLPVRISPHDFRCLYYDSESPYDFLRRFSDKEAWMNMYQLFADSTFCFLNINGKPTGFRIQHDDRYSGIILKSDSLSRTINNESFYDKEDRIRRFFKWDQ
;
A
#
# COMPACT_ATOMS: atom_id res chain seq x y z
N MET A 1 1.76 11.05 5.72
CA MET A 1 1.28 9.65 5.83
C MET A 1 2.24 8.80 5.06
N THR A 2 2.50 7.58 5.52
CA THR A 2 3.46 6.68 4.90
C THR A 2 2.91 5.27 4.88
N LEU A 3 2.92 4.62 3.72
CA LEU A 3 2.68 3.18 3.61
C LEU A 3 3.85 2.46 4.29
N PHE A 4 3.55 1.69 5.33
CA PHE A 4 4.53 1.17 6.27
C PHE A 4 4.79 -0.34 6.10
N GLN A 5 3.75 -1.10 5.78
CA GLN A 5 3.82 -2.54 5.63
C GLN A 5 2.90 -2.95 4.48
N HIS A 6 3.37 -3.88 3.65
CA HIS A 6 2.65 -4.42 2.51
C HIS A 6 2.68 -5.94 2.55
N ASP A 7 1.49 -6.52 2.67
CA ASP A 7 1.29 -7.95 2.70
C ASP A 7 0.56 -8.38 1.42
N VAL A 8 1.03 -9.46 0.82
CA VAL A 8 0.35 -10.15 -0.28
C VAL A 8 -0.39 -11.32 0.31
N ILE A 9 -1.71 -11.35 0.12
CA ILE A 9 -2.56 -12.44 0.60
C ILE A 9 -2.73 -13.46 -0.50
N ILE A 10 -2.47 -14.72 -0.16
CA ILE A 10 -2.80 -15.87 -1.01
C ILE A 10 -3.83 -16.74 -0.29
N PRO A 11 -4.68 -17.47 -1.03
CA PRO A 11 -5.60 -18.42 -0.43
C PRO A 11 -4.88 -19.48 0.39
N ASP A 12 -5.52 -19.97 1.46
CA ASP A 12 -4.96 -21.02 2.32
C ASP A 12 -4.58 -22.29 1.54
N SER A 13 -5.29 -22.60 0.45
CA SER A 13 -4.98 -23.72 -0.44
C SER A 13 -3.59 -23.63 -1.10
N LEU A 14 -2.99 -22.43 -1.14
CA LEU A 14 -1.67 -22.16 -1.73
C LEU A 14 -0.58 -21.99 -0.66
N THR A 15 -0.88 -22.25 0.61
CA THR A 15 0.08 -22.13 1.72
C THR A 15 1.36 -22.97 1.51
N PHE A 16 1.28 -24.06 0.72
CA PHE A 16 2.46 -24.87 0.40
C PHE A 16 3.55 -24.08 -0.34
N LEU A 17 3.18 -23.07 -1.17
CA LEU A 17 4.12 -22.20 -1.88
C LEU A 17 5.05 -21.44 -0.92
N LEU A 18 4.57 -21.12 0.28
CA LEU A 18 5.36 -20.42 1.30
C LEU A 18 6.52 -21.28 1.83
N ARG A 19 6.41 -22.61 1.73
CA ARG A 19 7.42 -23.56 2.22
C ARG A 19 8.45 -23.94 1.16
N GLU A 20 8.19 -23.64 -0.11
CA GLU A 20 9.08 -23.97 -1.21
C GLU A 20 10.39 -23.18 -1.14
N ARG A 21 11.50 -23.77 -1.59
CA ARG A 21 12.79 -23.05 -1.60
C ARG A 21 12.74 -21.87 -2.57
N GLU A 22 12.25 -22.11 -3.77
CA GLU A 22 11.96 -21.09 -4.78
C GLU A 22 10.49 -20.71 -4.69
N LEU A 23 10.20 -19.42 -4.51
CA LEU A 23 8.83 -18.94 -4.41
C LEU A 23 8.26 -18.70 -5.82
N LYS A 24 7.18 -19.41 -6.17
CA LYS A 24 6.50 -19.27 -7.48
C LYS A 24 5.04 -18.86 -7.28
N VAL A 25 4.84 -17.60 -6.91
CA VAL A 25 3.51 -17.01 -6.79
C VAL A 25 3.20 -16.22 -8.05
N SER A 26 2.18 -16.65 -8.77
CA SER A 26 1.63 -15.92 -9.90
C SER A 26 0.72 -14.80 -9.41
N ARG A 27 0.50 -13.80 -10.25
CA ARG A 27 -0.48 -12.74 -9.99
C ARG A 27 -1.91 -13.26 -9.78
N GLN A 28 -2.24 -14.42 -10.36
CA GLN A 28 -3.56 -15.05 -10.22
C GLN A 28 -3.75 -15.71 -8.86
N ASP A 29 -2.65 -15.98 -8.16
CA ASP A 29 -2.65 -16.59 -6.83
C ASP A 29 -2.89 -15.55 -5.73
N ILE A 30 -2.87 -14.25 -6.07
CA ILE A 30 -3.04 -13.15 -5.13
C ILE A 30 -4.52 -12.86 -4.95
N GLU A 31 -5.01 -13.10 -3.74
CA GLU A 31 -6.41 -12.83 -3.37
C GLU A 31 -6.64 -11.34 -3.15
N ARG A 32 -5.72 -10.68 -2.45
CA ARG A 32 -5.76 -9.26 -2.10
C ARG A 32 -4.41 -8.79 -1.56
N PHE A 33 -4.26 -7.48 -1.47
CA PHE A 33 -3.19 -6.85 -0.69
C PHE A 33 -3.76 -6.41 0.65
N SER A 34 -2.93 -6.43 1.68
CA SER A 34 -3.24 -5.78 2.96
C SER A 34 -2.03 -5.04 3.46
N GLY A 35 -2.21 -4.18 4.45
CA GLY A 35 -1.06 -3.49 4.99
C GLY A 35 -1.38 -2.47 6.05
N LYS A 36 -0.37 -1.66 6.33
CA LYS A 36 -0.43 -0.60 7.34
C LYS A 36 -0.02 0.74 6.76
N ILE A 37 -0.73 1.78 7.14
CA ILE A 37 -0.39 3.17 6.88
C ILE A 37 -0.06 3.83 8.22
N ASN A 38 1.15 4.38 8.33
CA ASN A 38 1.53 5.21 9.46
C ASN A 38 1.22 6.68 9.19
N ILE A 39 0.57 7.30 10.17
CA ILE A 39 0.16 8.70 10.12
C ILE A 39 0.70 9.37 11.36
N ARG A 40 1.54 10.39 11.15
CA ARG A 40 2.11 11.19 12.22
C ARG A 40 1.49 12.58 12.17
N ASN A 41 0.97 13.04 13.30
CA ASN A 41 0.56 14.41 13.45
C ASN A 41 1.77 15.23 13.92
N LEU A 42 2.25 16.12 13.06
CA LEU A 42 3.39 17.00 13.37
C LEU A 42 2.93 18.40 13.83
N THR A 43 1.63 18.58 14.03
CA THR A 43 1.03 19.88 14.37
C THR A 43 0.68 19.94 15.86
N ASP A 44 0.42 21.16 16.34
CA ASP A 44 -0.02 21.42 17.71
C ASP A 44 -1.53 21.22 17.93
N SER A 45 -2.26 20.80 16.88
CA SER A 45 -3.72 20.58 16.93
C SER A 45 -4.07 19.12 16.66
N THR A 46 -5.22 18.66 17.16
CA THR A 46 -5.72 17.32 16.84
C THR A 46 -6.01 17.20 15.35
N LEU A 47 -5.53 16.10 14.75
CA LEU A 47 -5.82 15.74 13.38
C LEU A 47 -6.97 14.72 13.36
N ILE A 48 -8.00 15.00 12.56
CA ILE A 48 -9.20 14.18 12.41
C ILE A 48 -9.25 13.68 10.98
N LEU A 49 -9.14 12.37 10.81
CA LEU A 49 -9.37 11.68 9.54
C LEU A 49 -10.82 11.24 9.50
N SER A 50 -11.50 11.52 8.40
CA SER A 50 -12.92 11.20 8.22
C SER A 50 -13.22 10.86 6.77
N GLU A 51 -14.39 10.30 6.52
CA GLU A 51 -14.85 9.98 5.18
C GLU A 51 -14.95 11.24 4.31
N SER A 52 -14.60 11.08 3.04
CA SER A 52 -14.85 12.10 2.03
C SER A 52 -16.26 11.91 1.46
N PRO A 53 -17.15 12.92 1.57
CA PRO A 53 -18.52 12.84 1.07
C PRO A 53 -18.60 12.80 -0.46
N THR A 54 -17.53 13.15 -1.18
CA THR A 54 -17.51 13.23 -2.65
C THR A 54 -16.95 11.99 -3.33
N MET A 55 -16.15 11.18 -2.64
CA MET A 55 -15.44 10.06 -3.26
C MET A 55 -16.08 8.69 -2.99
N GLY A 56 -16.99 8.59 -2.00
CA GLY A 56 -17.70 7.35 -1.67
C GLY A 56 -16.76 6.25 -1.15
N ASN A 57 -16.95 5.85 0.10
CA ASN A 57 -16.16 4.83 0.82
C ASN A 57 -14.66 5.12 1.04
N MET A 58 -14.20 4.54 2.16
CA MET A 58 -12.95 4.73 2.89
C MET A 58 -11.70 4.31 2.11
N SER A 59 -11.35 5.03 1.04
CA SER A 59 -10.42 4.50 0.06
C SER A 59 -9.17 5.36 -0.21
N TYR A 60 -8.08 4.65 -0.47
CA TYR A 60 -6.90 5.11 -1.19
C TYR A 60 -6.88 4.42 -2.56
N ALA A 61 -6.11 4.96 -3.49
CA ALA A 61 -5.96 4.36 -4.82
C ALA A 61 -4.50 4.12 -5.13
N VAL A 62 -4.22 3.00 -5.78
CA VAL A 62 -2.97 2.74 -6.49
C VAL A 62 -3.26 2.80 -7.98
N VAL A 63 -2.50 3.58 -8.74
CA VAL A 63 -2.82 3.90 -10.14
C VAL A 63 -1.71 3.44 -11.07
N ASN A 64 -2.04 2.58 -12.04
CA ASN A 64 -1.08 2.11 -13.04
C ASN A 64 -1.16 2.86 -14.39
N GLY A 65 -1.82 4.01 -14.39
CA GLY A 65 -2.03 4.89 -15.54
C GLY A 65 -3.33 4.64 -16.30
N THR A 66 -3.80 3.39 -16.37
CA THR A 66 -5.05 3.04 -17.08
C THR A 66 -6.12 2.42 -16.19
N ASP A 67 -5.73 2.01 -14.99
CA ASP A 67 -6.57 1.30 -14.04
C ASP A 67 -6.24 1.75 -12.62
N THR A 68 -7.17 1.48 -11.71
CA THR A 68 -7.04 1.83 -10.28
C THR A 68 -7.33 0.62 -9.42
N LEU A 69 -6.46 0.37 -8.44
CA LEU A 69 -6.73 -0.58 -7.36
C LEU A 69 -7.13 0.21 -6.11
N THR A 70 -8.33 -0.07 -5.61
CA THR A 70 -8.87 0.55 -4.40
C THR A 70 -8.33 -0.14 -3.15
N LEU A 71 -7.76 0.64 -2.22
CA LEU A 71 -7.36 0.20 -0.90
C LEU A 71 -8.33 0.76 0.14
N ILE A 72 -8.98 -0.11 0.89
CA ILE A 72 -10.06 0.21 1.82
C ILE A 72 -9.50 0.18 3.25
N LEU A 73 -9.69 1.26 4.01
CA LEU A 73 -9.38 1.26 5.45
C LEU A 73 -10.28 0.30 6.22
N ARG A 74 -9.69 -0.39 7.20
CA ARG A 74 -10.43 -1.26 8.12
C ARG A 74 -10.74 -0.60 9.46
N ASP A 75 -9.96 0.40 9.85
CA ASP A 75 -10.21 1.17 11.07
C ASP A 75 -11.49 2.00 10.95
N SER A 76 -12.27 2.03 12.03
CA SER A 76 -13.45 2.88 12.14
C SER A 76 -13.08 4.36 12.11
N LEU A 77 -13.76 5.13 11.25
CA LEU A 77 -13.65 6.59 11.21
C LEU A 77 -14.73 7.25 12.10
N PRO A 78 -14.51 8.48 12.62
CA PRO A 78 -13.31 9.27 12.43
C PRO A 78 -12.15 8.83 13.32
N VAL A 79 -10.94 8.79 12.75
CA VAL A 79 -9.71 8.59 13.53
C VAL A 79 -9.22 9.94 14.03
N ARG A 80 -8.97 10.04 15.34
CA ARG A 80 -8.39 11.22 15.99
C ARG A 80 -6.95 10.94 16.38
N ILE A 81 -6.07 11.87 16.01
CA ILE A 81 -4.63 11.82 16.33
C ILE A 81 -4.28 13.09 17.10
N SER A 82 -3.86 12.92 18.35
CA SER A 82 -3.45 14.04 19.22
C SER A 82 -2.24 14.79 18.63
N PRO A 83 -1.99 16.04 19.05
CA PRO A 83 -0.78 16.77 18.70
C PRO A 83 0.47 15.93 18.94
N HIS A 84 1.41 15.93 17.99
CA HIS A 84 2.69 15.21 18.07
C HIS A 84 2.59 13.67 18.23
N ASP A 85 1.39 13.09 18.11
CA ASP A 85 1.13 11.66 18.21
C ASP A 85 1.13 10.97 16.83
N PHE A 86 1.04 9.64 16.81
CA PHE A 86 0.91 8.85 15.60
C PHE A 86 -0.18 7.78 15.72
N ARG A 87 -0.69 7.33 14.57
CA ARG A 87 -1.55 6.17 14.44
C ARG A 87 -1.09 5.30 13.29
N CYS A 88 -1.31 4.01 13.46
CA CYS A 88 -1.10 2.98 12.45
C CYS A 88 -2.49 2.47 12.04
N LEU A 89 -2.85 2.62 10.77
CA LEU A 89 -4.13 2.20 10.22
C LEU A 89 -3.95 1.01 9.29
N TYR A 90 -4.91 0.10 9.29
CA TYR A 90 -4.95 -1.10 8.48
C TYR A 90 -5.78 -0.86 7.23
N TYR A 91 -5.34 -1.44 6.12
CA TYR A 91 -6.11 -1.45 4.88
C TYR A 91 -6.09 -2.83 4.25
N ASP A 92 -7.13 -3.10 3.45
CA ASP A 92 -7.18 -4.20 2.50
C ASP A 92 -7.51 -3.67 1.12
N SER A 93 -6.97 -4.28 0.07
CA SER A 93 -7.46 -4.00 -1.29
C SER A 93 -8.77 -4.73 -1.56
N GLU A 94 -9.50 -4.25 -2.56
CA GLU A 94 -10.41 -5.10 -3.32
C GLU A 94 -9.64 -6.24 -4.02
N SER A 95 -10.37 -7.17 -4.65
CA SER A 95 -9.70 -8.23 -5.43
C SER A 95 -8.85 -7.60 -6.53
N PRO A 96 -7.53 -7.86 -6.57
CA PRO A 96 -6.64 -7.19 -7.50
C PRO A 96 -6.55 -7.93 -8.83
N TYR A 97 -7.36 -8.97 -9.07
CA TYR A 97 -7.22 -9.86 -10.24
C TYR A 97 -7.21 -9.10 -11.58
N ASP A 98 -8.23 -8.28 -11.85
CA ASP A 98 -8.32 -7.54 -13.11
C ASP A 98 -7.21 -6.49 -13.25
N PHE A 99 -6.89 -5.82 -12.14
CA PHE A 99 -5.79 -4.86 -12.06
C PHE A 99 -4.45 -5.52 -12.39
N LEU A 100 -4.21 -6.71 -11.82
CA LEU A 100 -2.97 -7.47 -11.97
C LEU A 100 -2.83 -8.15 -13.33
N ARG A 101 -3.94 -8.51 -13.99
CA ARG A 101 -3.94 -9.17 -15.31
C ARG A 101 -3.26 -8.32 -16.41
N ARG A 102 -3.05 -7.03 -16.16
CA ARG A 102 -2.37 -6.11 -17.08
C ARG A 102 -0.84 -6.12 -16.95
N PHE A 103 -0.28 -6.67 -15.87
CA PHE A 103 1.17 -6.73 -15.63
C PHE A 103 1.77 -8.04 -16.15
N SER A 104 3.06 -8.08 -16.49
CA SER A 104 3.74 -9.34 -16.82
C SER A 104 3.81 -10.27 -15.60
N ASP A 105 3.73 -11.59 -15.83
CA ASP A 105 3.86 -12.59 -14.76
C ASP A 105 5.25 -12.63 -14.12
N LYS A 106 6.28 -12.18 -14.84
CA LYS A 106 7.62 -12.02 -14.26
C LYS A 106 7.58 -10.92 -13.21
N GLU A 107 7.95 -11.27 -11.99
CA GLU A 107 8.21 -10.32 -10.89
C GLU A 107 6.97 -9.52 -10.44
N ALA A 108 5.78 -10.11 -10.51
CA ALA A 108 4.51 -9.45 -10.19
C ALA A 108 4.52 -8.70 -8.86
N TRP A 109 5.11 -9.27 -7.80
CA TRP A 109 5.22 -8.61 -6.49
C TRP A 109 6.24 -7.45 -6.49
N MET A 110 7.32 -7.50 -7.28
CA MET A 110 8.27 -6.39 -7.41
C MET A 110 7.63 -5.22 -8.16
N ASN A 111 6.91 -5.52 -9.25
CA ASN A 111 6.11 -4.53 -9.98
C ASN A 111 5.08 -3.88 -9.06
N MET A 112 4.44 -4.67 -8.19
CA MET A 112 3.49 -4.14 -7.22
C MET A 112 4.16 -3.26 -6.17
N TYR A 113 5.31 -3.64 -5.63
CA TYR A 113 6.06 -2.80 -4.70
C TYR A 113 6.37 -1.43 -5.31
N GLN A 114 6.92 -1.43 -6.53
CA GLN A 114 7.20 -0.19 -7.25
C GLN A 114 5.92 0.63 -7.44
N LEU A 115 4.83 -0.01 -7.79
CA LEU A 115 3.55 0.65 -8.02
C LEU A 115 2.99 1.29 -6.74
N PHE A 116 3.04 0.60 -5.60
CA PHE A 116 2.67 1.16 -4.30
C PHE A 116 3.52 2.39 -3.96
N ALA A 117 4.83 2.33 -4.23
CA ALA A 117 5.72 3.47 -4.06
C ALA A 117 5.42 4.61 -5.03
N ASP A 118 5.09 4.28 -6.28
CA ASP A 118 5.02 5.25 -7.38
C ASP A 118 3.66 5.96 -7.53
N SER A 119 2.58 5.38 -7.00
CA SER A 119 1.23 5.78 -7.43
C SER A 119 0.12 5.72 -6.39
N THR A 120 0.45 5.70 -5.09
CA THR A 120 -0.58 5.64 -4.04
C THR A 120 -1.10 7.02 -3.63
N PHE A 121 -2.41 7.25 -3.64
CA PHE A 121 -3.05 8.53 -3.32
C PHE A 121 -4.09 8.43 -2.21
N CYS A 122 -4.17 9.49 -1.39
CA CYS A 122 -5.16 9.69 -0.32
C CYS A 122 -6.36 10.50 -0.79
N PHE A 123 -7.56 10.05 -0.41
CA PHE A 123 -8.84 10.71 -0.71
C PHE A 123 -9.70 10.97 0.53
N LEU A 124 -9.10 10.97 1.71
CA LEU A 124 -9.81 11.22 2.97
C LEU A 124 -10.00 12.71 3.27
N ASN A 125 -10.97 13.00 4.13
CA ASN A 125 -11.10 14.31 4.75
C ASN A 125 -10.14 14.42 5.93
N ILE A 126 -9.29 15.46 5.93
CA ILE A 126 -8.44 15.82 7.07
C ILE A 126 -8.99 17.12 7.66
N ASN A 127 -9.39 17.08 8.92
CA ASN A 127 -10.02 18.20 9.63
C ASN A 127 -11.20 18.80 8.84
N GLY A 128 -12.03 17.92 8.25
CA GLY A 128 -13.22 18.30 7.48
C GLY A 128 -12.93 18.80 6.05
N LYS A 129 -11.67 18.79 5.60
CA LYS A 129 -11.31 19.21 4.24
C LYS A 129 -10.92 18.01 3.37
N PRO A 130 -11.52 17.86 2.17
CA PRO A 130 -11.05 16.89 1.19
C PRO A 130 -9.59 17.12 0.89
N THR A 131 -8.78 16.08 1.08
CA THR A 131 -7.33 16.19 0.96
C THR A 131 -6.80 15.15 -0.01
N GLY A 132 -6.30 15.62 -1.15
CA GLY A 132 -5.64 14.80 -2.17
C GLY A 132 -4.13 14.96 -2.12
N PHE A 133 -3.40 13.92 -1.69
CA PHE A 133 -1.95 13.87 -1.84
C PHE A 133 -1.45 12.45 -2.04
N ARG A 134 -0.25 12.33 -2.60
CA ARG A 134 0.45 11.07 -2.76
C ARG A 134 1.03 10.59 -1.41
N ILE A 135 0.76 9.34 -1.07
CA ILE A 135 1.30 8.71 0.14
C ILE A 135 2.72 8.25 -0.15
N GLN A 136 3.64 8.54 0.77
CA GLN A 136 5.02 8.07 0.66
C GLN A 136 5.11 6.60 1.05
N HIS A 137 6.02 5.85 0.42
CA HIS A 137 6.32 4.48 0.83
C HIS A 137 7.50 4.47 1.82
N ASP A 138 7.40 3.69 2.90
CA ASP A 138 8.49 3.56 3.88
C ASP A 138 9.48 2.49 3.42
N ASP A 139 10.61 2.94 2.88
CA ASP A 139 11.62 2.05 2.32
C ASP A 139 12.52 1.39 3.37
N ARG A 140 12.32 1.71 4.66
CA ARG A 140 13.10 1.11 5.74
C ARG A 140 12.84 -0.39 5.91
N TYR A 141 11.70 -0.86 5.40
CA TYR A 141 11.33 -2.28 5.39
C TYR A 141 11.25 -2.73 3.94
N SER A 142 12.40 -3.11 3.36
CA SER A 142 12.53 -3.59 1.98
C SER A 142 12.07 -5.04 1.83
N GLY A 143 10.90 -5.38 2.36
CA GLY A 143 10.35 -6.73 2.33
C GLY A 143 8.84 -6.74 2.19
N ILE A 144 8.33 -7.71 1.45
CA ILE A 144 6.90 -8.01 1.34
C ILE A 144 6.63 -9.22 2.22
N ILE A 145 5.50 -9.20 2.94
CA ILE A 145 5.04 -10.38 3.67
C ILE A 145 4.02 -11.10 2.81
N LEU A 146 4.40 -12.25 2.29
CA LEU A 146 3.43 -13.14 1.67
C LEU A 146 2.78 -13.97 2.76
N LYS A 147 1.45 -13.91 2.90
CA LYS A 147 0.73 -14.61 3.96
C LYS A 147 -0.56 -15.25 3.48
N SER A 148 -0.91 -16.34 4.13
CA SER A 148 -2.26 -16.88 4.22
C SER A 148 -2.76 -16.70 5.67
N ASP A 149 -3.95 -17.21 5.99
CA ASP A 149 -4.47 -17.16 7.37
C ASP A 149 -3.63 -18.02 8.33
N SER A 150 -2.96 -19.03 7.79
CA SER A 150 -2.23 -20.05 8.56
C SER A 150 -0.71 -19.89 8.57
N LEU A 151 -0.11 -19.14 7.63
CA LEU A 151 1.34 -19.05 7.49
C LEU A 151 1.76 -17.74 6.81
N SER A 152 2.96 -17.25 7.15
CA SER A 152 3.58 -16.11 6.49
C SER A 152 5.04 -16.37 6.14
N ARG A 153 5.51 -15.78 5.05
CA ARG A 153 6.91 -15.73 4.65
C ARG A 153 7.28 -14.33 4.23
N THR A 154 8.37 -13.82 4.81
CA THR A 154 8.97 -12.56 4.37
C THR A 154 9.82 -12.79 3.12
N ILE A 155 9.60 -11.97 2.10
CA ILE A 155 10.37 -11.94 0.88
C ILE A 155 11.11 -10.60 0.87
N ASN A 156 12.44 -10.65 0.85
CA ASN A 156 13.23 -9.45 0.69
C ASN A 156 13.13 -8.97 -0.76
N ASN A 157 12.94 -7.68 -0.95
CA ASN A 157 12.97 -7.07 -2.26
C ASN A 157 14.44 -6.81 -2.65
N GLU A 158 15.07 -7.79 -3.29
CA GLU A 158 16.50 -7.75 -3.66
C GLU A 158 16.81 -6.71 -4.76
N SER A 159 15.79 -6.21 -5.48
CA SER A 159 15.93 -5.33 -6.65
C SER A 159 15.97 -3.83 -6.34
N PHE A 160 16.01 -3.43 -5.06
CA PHE A 160 15.94 -2.01 -4.67
C PHE A 160 17.13 -1.57 -3.81
N TYR A 161 18.25 -1.30 -4.49
CA TYR A 161 19.43 -0.66 -3.91
C TYR A 161 19.88 0.62 -4.64
N ASP A 162 19.03 1.26 -5.45
CA ASP A 162 19.35 2.61 -5.95
C ASP A 162 18.38 3.67 -5.41
N LYS A 163 18.65 4.07 -4.17
CA LYS A 163 17.95 5.16 -3.46
C LYS A 163 18.10 6.49 -4.20
N GLU A 164 19.21 6.73 -4.90
CA GLU A 164 19.47 7.97 -5.61
C GLU A 164 18.62 8.10 -6.86
N ASP A 165 18.52 7.03 -7.64
CA ASP A 165 17.82 7.03 -8.91
C ASP A 165 16.31 7.30 -8.75
N ARG A 166 15.75 6.91 -7.60
CA ARG A 166 14.38 7.25 -7.21
C ARG A 166 14.24 8.72 -6.82
N ILE A 167 15.07 9.23 -5.92
CA ILE A 167 15.08 10.65 -5.51
C ILE A 167 15.12 11.55 -6.75
N ARG A 168 15.96 11.21 -7.73
CA ARG A 168 16.06 11.91 -9.01
C ARG A 168 14.78 11.89 -9.85
N ARG A 169 13.94 10.84 -9.77
CA ARG A 169 12.61 10.80 -10.43
C ARG A 169 11.58 11.67 -9.73
N PHE A 170 11.71 11.88 -8.41
CA PHE A 170 10.78 12.71 -7.64
C PHE A 170 11.01 14.22 -7.76
N PHE A 171 12.25 14.64 -8.04
CA PHE A 171 12.62 16.06 -8.19
C PHE A 171 12.70 16.54 -9.65
N LYS A 172 12.23 15.75 -10.62
CA LYS A 172 12.00 16.25 -11.99
C LYS A 172 10.66 16.99 -12.08
N TRP A 173 10.54 18.12 -11.40
CA TRP A 173 9.72 19.23 -11.88
C TRP A 173 10.64 20.44 -12.03
N ASP A 174 10.52 21.07 -13.18
CA ASP A 174 11.32 22.17 -13.75
C ASP A 174 12.59 21.75 -14.51
N GLN A 175 12.37 21.28 -15.75
CA GLN A 175 13.14 21.72 -16.93
C GLN A 175 12.18 22.13 -18.04
#